data_AF-A0A4P7L0X2-F1
#
_entry.id   AF-A0A4P7L0X2-F1
#
_cell.length_a   1.000
_cell.length_b   1.000
_cell.length_c   1.000
_cell.angle_alpha   90.00
_cell.angle_beta   90.00
_cell.angle_gamma   90.00
#
_symmetry.space_group_name_H-M   'P 1'
#
loop_
_entity.id
_entity.type
_entity.pdbx_description
1 polymer ?
#
loop_
_entity_poly.entity_id
_entity_poly.type
_entity_poly.pdbx_seq_one_letter_code
_entity_poly.pdbx_strand_id
1 'polypeptide(L)'
;MKYFKATIITTVDHEKGKTTNFIYLASETKIAAKKLASQHIFETDGANCCFYKSPRLEEISVEEYLANTEKQTDITEEQEIDQFCALLAIFGVHG
;
A
#
# COMPACT_ATOMS: atom_id res chain seq x y z
N MET A 1 15.08 6.62 -7.59
CA MET A 1 13.69 6.72 -7.08
C MET A 1 12.73 6.55 -8.23
N LYS A 2 11.69 5.73 -8.09
CA LYS A 2 10.59 5.59 -9.06
C LYS A 2 9.27 5.89 -8.35
N TYR A 3 8.25 6.23 -9.13
CA TYR A 3 6.93 6.56 -8.61
C TYR A 3 5.91 5.61 -9.20
N PHE A 4 4.97 5.17 -8.37
CA PHE A 4 3.99 4.19 -8.76
C PHE A 4 2.60 4.63 -8.34
N LYS A 5 1.63 4.41 -9.23
CA LYS A 5 0.22 4.39 -8.90
C LYS A 5 -0.17 2.95 -8.57
N ALA A 6 -0.58 2.70 -7.34
CA ALA A 6 -1.14 1.42 -6.94
C ALA A 6 -2.67 1.50 -6.99
N THR A 7 -3.26 0.62 -7.80
CA THR A 7 -4.71 0.45 -7.85
C THR A 7 -5.10 -0.70 -6.93
N ILE A 8 -5.90 -0.37 -5.92
CA ILE A 8 -6.40 -1.28 -4.88
C ILE A 8 -7.87 -1.55 -5.19
N ILE A 9 -8.23 -2.83 -5.35
CA ILE A 9 -9.59 -3.23 -5.75
C ILE A 9 -10.07 -4.32 -4.81
N THR A 10 -11.24 -4.14 -4.21
CA THR A 10 -11.91 -5.19 -3.43
C THR A 10 -12.76 -6.10 -4.32
N THR A 11 -13.07 -7.31 -3.85
CA THR A 11 -14.11 -8.17 -4.44
C THR A 11 -15.50 -7.68 -4.03
N VAL A 12 -16.54 -8.26 -4.63
CA VAL A 12 -17.93 -7.91 -4.32
C VAL A 12 -18.36 -8.35 -2.92
N ASP A 13 -17.69 -9.36 -2.36
CA ASP A 13 -17.95 -9.96 -1.04
C ASP A 13 -17.39 -9.14 0.13
N HIS A 14 -16.61 -8.11 -0.15
CA HIS A 14 -16.13 -7.16 0.84
C HIS A 14 -17.31 -6.45 1.52
N GLU A 15 -17.23 -6.16 2.81
CA GLU A 15 -18.35 -5.58 3.59
C GLU A 15 -18.88 -4.26 3.00
N LYS A 16 -17.97 -3.42 2.49
CA LYS A 16 -18.27 -2.16 1.79
C LYS A 16 -18.60 -2.33 0.29
N GLY A 17 -18.72 -3.57 -0.18
CA GLY A 17 -18.85 -3.93 -1.58
C GLY A 17 -17.57 -3.72 -2.40
N LYS A 18 -17.71 -3.79 -3.73
CA LYS A 18 -16.60 -3.60 -4.68
C LYS A 18 -16.22 -2.13 -4.77
N THR A 19 -15.01 -1.82 -4.33
CA THR A 19 -14.42 -0.48 -4.36
C THR A 19 -13.13 -0.49 -5.17
N THR A 20 -12.75 0.68 -5.67
CA THR A 20 -11.47 0.89 -6.36
C THR A 20 -10.85 2.16 -5.79
N ASN A 21 -9.68 2.00 -5.17
CA ASN A 21 -8.92 3.08 -4.56
C ASN A 21 -7.55 3.19 -5.24
N PHE A 22 -6.98 4.38 -5.16
CA PHE A 22 -5.65 4.65 -5.71
C PHE A 22 -4.77 5.21 -4.61
N ILE A 23 -3.55 4.69 -4.54
CA ILE A 23 -2.49 5.26 -3.70
C ILE A 23 -1.26 5.50 -4.56
N TYR A 24 -0.47 6.49 -4.16
CA TYR A 24 0.70 6.93 -4.90
C TYR A 24 1.93 6.69 -4.04
N LEU A 25 2.87 5.91 -4.55
CA LEU A 25 4.00 5.38 -3.79
C LEU A 25 5.32 5.74 -4.46
N ALA A 26 6.25 6.30 -3.69
CA ALA A 26 7.64 6.43 -4.09
C ALA A 26 8.41 5.17 -3.64
N SER A 27 9.13 4.52 -4.55
CA SER A 27 9.94 3.35 -4.20
C SER A 27 11.06 3.11 -5.21
N GLU A 28 12.10 2.39 -4.81
CA GLU A 28 13.23 2.07 -5.70
C GLU A 28 12.86 0.98 -6.71
N THR A 29 11.99 0.05 -6.33
CA THR A 29 11.61 -1.10 -7.17
C THR A 29 10.10 -1.34 -7.13
N LYS A 30 9.59 -1.99 -8.18
CA LYS A 30 8.19 -2.41 -8.25
C LYS A 30 7.81 -3.40 -7.14
N ILE A 31 8.76 -4.22 -6.69
CA ILE A 31 8.54 -5.18 -5.59
C ILE A 31 8.35 -4.45 -4.27
N ALA A 32 9.22 -3.48 -3.97
CA ALA A 32 9.10 -2.66 -2.77
C ALA A 32 7.81 -1.82 -2.78
N ALA A 33 7.44 -1.22 -3.92
CA ALA A 33 6.15 -0.54 -4.07
C ALA A 33 4.95 -1.48 -3.84
N LYS A 34 5.05 -2.75 -4.25
CA LYS A 34 3.96 -3.73 -4.05
C LYS A 34 3.83 -4.10 -2.58
N LYS A 35 4.96 -4.23 -1.88
CA LYS A 35 4.99 -4.46 -0.44
C LYS A 35 4.34 -3.30 0.31
N LEU A 36 4.69 -2.06 -0.03
CA LEU A 36 4.08 -0.85 0.54
C LEU A 36 2.57 -0.79 0.28
N ALA A 37 2.13 -1.10 -0.94
CA ALA A 37 0.70 -1.12 -1.26
C ALA A 37 -0.08 -2.18 -0.47
N SER A 38 0.50 -3.38 -0.30
CA SER A 38 -0.10 -4.43 0.52
C SER A 38 -0.11 -4.06 2.01
N GLN A 39 0.94 -3.40 2.50
CA GLN A 39 1.01 -2.92 3.87
C GLN A 39 -0.10 -1.89 4.15
N HIS A 40 -0.29 -0.94 3.23
CA HIS A 40 -1.37 0.05 3.35
C HIS A 40 -2.77 -0.60 3.45
N ILE A 41 -3.03 -1.68 2.69
CA ILE A 41 -4.28 -2.44 2.81
C ILE A 41 -4.39 -3.08 4.19
N PHE A 42 -3.31 -3.67 4.69
CA PHE A 42 -3.30 -4.32 5.99
C PHE A 42 -3.52 -3.34 7.15
N GLU A 43 -2.89 -2.17 7.10
CA GLU A 43 -3.03 -1.12 8.11
C GLU A 43 -4.44 -0.49 8.09
N THR A 44 -5.00 -0.27 6.90
CA THR A 44 -6.30 0.40 6.76
C THR A 44 -7.48 -0.55 6.96
N ASP A 45 -7.35 -1.81 6.54
CA ASP A 45 -8.46 -2.76 6.47
C ASP A 45 -8.01 -4.23 6.56
N GLY A 46 -7.02 -4.51 7.41
CA GLY A 46 -6.38 -5.84 7.52
C GLY A 46 -7.34 -6.99 7.83
N ALA A 47 -8.42 -6.74 8.56
CA ALA A 47 -9.46 -7.75 8.83
C ALA A 47 -10.11 -8.30 7.56
N ASN A 48 -10.13 -7.50 6.49
CA ASN A 48 -10.76 -7.79 5.20
C ASN A 48 -9.73 -7.99 4.07
N CYS A 49 -8.43 -8.08 4.38
CA CYS A 49 -7.36 -8.16 3.38
C CYS A 49 -7.57 -9.30 2.34
N CYS A 50 -8.21 -10.40 2.73
CA CYS A 50 -8.53 -11.54 1.86
C CYS A 50 -9.47 -11.17 0.68
N PHE A 51 -10.25 -10.10 0.81
CA PHE A 51 -11.16 -9.60 -0.22
C PHE A 51 -10.49 -8.61 -1.18
N TYR A 52 -9.22 -8.27 -0.96
CA TYR A 52 -8.48 -7.40 -1.86
C TYR A 52 -7.77 -8.21 -2.94
N LYS A 53 -7.89 -7.74 -4.18
CA LYS A 53 -7.04 -8.23 -5.26
C LYS A 53 -5.62 -7.74 -5.06
N SER A 54 -4.64 -8.49 -5.55
CA SER A 54 -3.24 -8.04 -5.61
C SER A 54 -3.15 -6.63 -6.20
N PRO A 55 -2.50 -5.67 -5.50
CA PRO A 55 -2.35 -4.31 -5.99
C PRO A 55 -1.70 -4.28 -7.37
N ARG A 56 -2.30 -3.53 -8.29
CA ARG A 56 -1.74 -3.31 -9.62
C ARG A 56 -0.90 -2.04 -9.61
N LEU A 57 0.35 -2.17 -10.03
CA LEU A 57 1.31 -1.07 -10.05
C LEU A 57 1.61 -0.64 -11.47
N GLU A 58 1.42 0.65 -11.70
CA GLU A 58 1.82 1.38 -12.90
C GLU A 58 2.91 2.38 -12.52
N GLU A 59 4.00 2.43 -13.28
CA GLU A 59 5.05 3.44 -13.08
C GLU A 59 4.56 4.76 -13.67
N ILE A 60 4.71 5.84 -12.91
CA ILE A 60 4.21 7.17 -13.25
C ILE A 60 5.35 8.19 -13.18
N SER A 61 5.14 9.34 -13.83
CA SER A 61 6.08 10.46 -13.74
C SER A 61 6.07 11.09 -12.35
N VAL A 62 7.18 11.73 -11.98
CA VAL A 62 7.31 12.49 -10.72
C VAL A 62 6.26 13.60 -10.60
N GLU A 63 5.93 14.27 -11.71
CA GLU A 63 4.93 15.33 -11.76
C GLU A 63 3.53 14.80 -11.42
N GLU A 64 3.17 13.64 -11.94
CA GLU A 64 1.89 12.99 -11.64
C GLU A 64 1.86 12.52 -10.18
N TYR A 65 2.96 12.00 -9.66
CA TYR A 65 3.06 11.64 -8.25
C TYR A 65 2.81 12.85 -7.35
N LEU A 66 3.54 13.95 -7.54
CA LEU A 66 3.40 15.17 -6.74
C LEU A 66 1.97 15.75 -6.80
N ALA A 67 1.40 15.87 -8.00
CA ALA A 67 0.06 16.42 -8.19
C ALA A 67 -1.06 15.63 -7.50
N ASN A 68 -0.82 14.35 -7.19
CA ASN A 68 -1.78 13.47 -6.52
C ASN A 68 -1.45 13.22 -5.04
N THR A 69 -0.18 13.31 -4.63
CA THR A 69 0.21 13.23 -3.21
C THR A 69 0.01 14.54 -2.46
N GLU A 70 0.06 15.70 -3.13
CA GLU A 70 -0.34 16.99 -2.56
C GLU A 70 -1.82 17.05 -2.17
N LYS A 71 -2.64 16.11 -2.68
CA LYS A 71 -4.05 15.92 -2.32
C LYS A 71 -4.26 14.86 -1.22
N GLN A 72 -3.20 14.20 -0.78
CA GLN A 72 -3.21 13.03 0.11
C GLN A 72 -2.64 13.33 1.51
N THR A 73 -2.45 14.61 1.85
CA THR A 73 -1.85 15.18 3.07
C THR A 73 -2.71 15.01 4.33
N ASP A 74 -3.04 13.77 4.70
CA ASP A 74 -3.53 13.45 6.05
C ASP A 74 -3.22 12.00 6.44
N ILE A 75 -1.96 11.53 6.28
CA ILE A 75 -1.50 10.38 7.07
C ILE A 75 -0.02 10.59 7.40
N THR A 76 0.19 10.95 8.67
CA THR A 76 1.42 11.46 9.24
C THR A 76 2.22 10.34 9.92
N GLU A 77 3.51 10.28 9.57
CA GLU A 77 4.68 9.89 10.38
C GLU A 77 4.81 8.45 10.93
N GLU A 78 5.65 7.66 10.24
CA GLU A 78 6.98 7.18 10.70
C GLU A 78 7.13 6.41 12.04
N GLN A 79 6.08 6.19 12.83
CA GLN A 79 6.19 5.51 14.15
C GLN A 79 5.81 4.02 14.14
N GLU A 80 5.06 3.53 13.15
CA GLU A 80 4.58 2.12 13.15
C GLU A 80 5.55 1.12 12.49
N ILE A 81 6.54 1.61 11.72
CA ILE A 81 7.48 0.74 11.00
C ILE A 81 8.42 0.02 11.96
N ASP A 82 8.84 0.68 13.05
CA ASP A 82 9.78 0.10 14.02
C ASP A 82 9.13 -1.04 14.83
N GLN A 83 7.85 -0.88 15.17
CA GLN A 83 7.07 -1.88 15.91
C GLN A 83 6.81 -3.15 15.06
N PHE A 84 6.65 -2.99 13.74
CA PHE A 84 6.48 -4.11 12.81
C PHE A 84 7.79 -4.87 12.53
N CYS A 85 8.93 -4.17 12.44
CA CYS A 85 10.24 -4.82 12.31
C CYS A 85 10.58 -5.70 13.53
N ALA A 86 10.21 -5.27 14.73
CA ALA A 86 10.34 -6.07 15.95
C ALA A 86 9.45 -7.33 15.93
N LEU A 87 8.22 -7.23 15.41
CA LEU A 87 7.31 -8.37 15.28
C LEU A 87 7.79 -9.39 14.24
N LEU A 88 8.32 -8.94 13.10
CA LEU A 88 8.91 -9.83 12.09
C LEU A 88 10.13 -10.61 12.60
N ALA A 89 10.94 -9.99 13.47
CA ALA A 89 12.07 -10.66 14.10
C ALA A 89 11.65 -11.74 15.13
N ILE A 90 10.49 -11.55 15.79
CA ILE A 90 9.95 -12.51 16.78
C ILE A 90 9.26 -13.70 16.08
N PHE A 91 8.56 -13.46 14.96
CA PHE A 91 7.79 -14.49 14.27
C PHE A 91 8.53 -15.20 13.12
N GLY A 92 9.82 -14.88 12.89
CA GLY A 92 10.76 -15.75 12.19
C GLY A 92 10.27 -16.32 10.85
N VAL A 93 9.81 -15.47 9.93
CA VAL A 93 9.59 -15.92 8.54
C VAL A 93 10.95 -15.99 7.85
N HIS A 94 11.64 -17.11 8.09
CA HIS A 94 12.71 -17.61 7.25
C HIS A 94 12.07 -18.63 6.29
N GLY A 95 12.12 -18.36 4.99
CA GLY A 95 11.58 -19.21 3.94
C GLY A 95 11.81 -18.60 2.58
#